data_AF-B2B7N9-F1
#
_entry.id   AF-B2B7N9-F1
#
_cell.length_a   1.000
_cell.length_b   1.000
_cell.length_c   1.000
_cell.angle_alpha   90.00
_cell.angle_beta   90.00
_cell.angle_gamma   90.00
#
_symmetry.space_group_name_H-M   'P 1'
#
loop_
_entity.id
_entity.type
_entity.pdbx_description
1 polymer ?
#
loop_
_entity_poly.entity_id
_entity_poly.type
_entity_poly.pdbx_seq_one_letter_code
_entity_poly.pdbx_strand_id
1 'polypeptide(L)'
;MVSIASGLTQALPKPKYTGEDEELRAQQRGPRIVGANEIDSTQLVLKRTGPPPYGNRAGWRPRAPEDFGDGGAFPEIPVAQYPWGKGDGASTSNALVVQVNSEGKVDYSAIARQGHSKDRIIHTSFKDLIPLRQRAEAGELDLSRPSQETVQETAERTKNALAKLVSGAVAAQKPKNVNVNGRRDPTFVKYTPSSQMGDSSKKQERIIKVVERQADPMEPPKFKHKKIPRGPPTPPPPVMHSPPRKLTAEDQEAWRIPPPVSLWKNSKGFTVPLDKRLAADGRNLQDVQINDKFAQFSEALFVADRHAREEVRQRAMMQQRLAEKERLQKEENLRQLAQQARADRAGGGSRRRSSRSQSGSRSRSRSYSGSDYSGSESDSSERARREARKERLKEEERKLRQSRMGAERRAQVMAREMDRDISEKIALGLAKPTQSKEGMYDSRLFNQSSGFSSGFNEDNPYDKPLFAAQDAVNSIYRPRVNQDDDDEGAGDRAMDRISKGNRFGEALGRGKFKGTEDNEPREGPVQFEKDTSDPFNVDKFLSEVQQETAAAAAAARSGKRGYGLQQEEGDRRSKRTRVEEEDD
;
A
#
# COMPACT_ATOMS: atom_id res chain seq x y z
N MET A 1 46.48 100.00 36.62
CA MET A 1 47.63 99.73 37.52
C MET A 1 48.75 99.17 36.67
N VAL A 2 49.91 99.83 36.70
CA VAL A 2 51.13 99.43 36.00
C VAL A 2 51.71 98.21 36.71
N SER A 3 51.98 97.13 36.00
CA SER A 3 52.62 95.93 36.59
C SER A 3 53.68 95.35 35.65
N ILE A 4 54.92 95.83 35.82
CA ILE A 4 56.19 95.08 35.99
C ILE A 4 56.62 94.04 34.90
N ALA A 5 55.81 93.73 33.89
CA ALA A 5 56.16 92.71 32.88
C ALA A 5 57.03 93.24 31.72
N SER A 6 57.15 94.56 31.52
CA SER A 6 57.82 95.14 30.35
C SER A 6 59.35 95.27 30.48
N GLY A 7 59.94 94.92 31.63
CA GLY A 7 61.39 95.02 31.86
C GLY A 7 62.19 93.74 31.60
N LEU A 8 61.55 92.56 31.62
CA LEU A 8 62.23 91.27 31.47
C LEU A 8 62.31 90.78 30.01
N THR A 9 61.55 91.39 29.09
CA THR A 9 61.51 90.99 27.67
C THR A 9 62.60 91.65 26.81
N GLN A 10 63.41 92.55 27.38
CA GLN A 10 64.51 93.24 26.68
C GLN A 10 65.91 92.63 26.94
N ALA A 11 66.02 91.66 27.85
CA ALA A 11 67.29 91.05 28.26
C ALA A 11 67.55 89.65 27.64
N LEU A 12 66.69 89.18 26.73
CA LEU A 12 66.87 87.88 26.06
C LEU A 12 67.15 88.07 24.56
N PRO A 13 68.18 87.40 23.99
CA PRO A 13 68.45 87.46 22.56
C PRO A 13 67.28 86.87 21.75
N LYS A 14 67.01 87.47 20.58
CA LYS A 14 65.88 87.10 19.71
C LYS A 14 65.90 85.59 19.38
N PRO A 15 64.75 84.90 19.42
CA PRO A 15 64.65 83.48 19.07
C PRO A 15 65.05 83.27 17.61
N LYS A 16 65.91 82.27 17.36
CA LYS A 16 66.44 81.91 16.03
C LYS A 16 65.46 81.11 15.16
N TYR A 17 64.17 81.15 15.47
CA TYR A 17 63.17 80.35 14.78
C TYR A 17 61.92 81.20 14.52
N THR A 18 61.78 81.64 13.27
CA THR A 18 60.57 82.26 12.70
C THR A 18 59.82 81.14 11.99
N GLY A 19 58.79 80.59 12.64
CA GLY A 19 57.96 79.50 12.12
C GLY A 19 57.03 79.95 10.98
N GLU A 20 57.60 80.39 9.87
CA GLU A 20 56.87 80.77 8.66
C GLU A 20 56.56 79.57 7.74
N ASP A 21 57.02 78.36 8.08
CA ASP A 21 56.80 77.12 7.29
C ASP A 21 56.26 75.95 8.15
N GLU A 22 55.24 76.18 8.98
CA GLU A 22 54.37 75.10 9.49
C GLU A 22 52.91 75.33 9.09
N GLU A 23 52.50 74.75 7.96
CA GLU A 23 51.08 74.57 7.64
C GLU A 23 50.44 73.57 8.62
N LEU A 24 49.70 74.09 9.60
CA LEU A 24 48.76 73.33 10.41
C LEU A 24 47.61 72.80 9.55
N ARG A 25 47.79 71.65 8.90
CA ARG A 25 46.71 70.95 8.18
C ARG A 25 45.83 70.13 9.12
N ALA A 26 45.14 70.82 10.04
CA ALA A 26 44.00 70.26 10.75
C ALA A 26 42.79 70.24 9.80
N GLN A 27 42.58 69.12 9.09
CA GLN A 27 41.36 68.93 8.31
C GLN A 27 40.16 68.82 9.26
N GLN A 28 39.32 69.85 9.30
CA GLN A 28 37.97 69.74 9.85
C GLN A 28 37.18 68.76 8.99
N ARG A 29 36.92 67.55 9.52
CA ARG A 29 35.98 66.60 8.94
C ARG A 29 34.54 67.09 9.21
N GLY A 30 33.94 67.69 8.19
CA GLY A 30 32.51 67.95 8.08
C GLY A 30 32.16 68.27 6.62
N PRO A 31 30.98 67.88 6.12
CA PRO A 31 30.58 68.22 4.75
C PRO A 31 30.35 69.72 4.63
N ARG A 32 31.12 70.37 3.76
CA ARG A 32 30.99 71.80 3.44
C ARG A 32 29.87 71.94 2.41
N ILE A 33 28.76 72.59 2.78
CA ILE A 33 27.67 72.91 1.85
C ILE A 33 28.13 74.11 1.03
N VAL A 34 28.49 73.86 -0.23
CA VAL A 34 28.82 74.89 -1.23
C VAL A 34 27.57 75.22 -2.02
N GLY A 35 27.29 76.52 -2.19
CA GLY A 35 26.18 77.00 -3.02
C GLY A 35 26.45 76.75 -4.51
N ALA A 36 25.40 76.56 -5.30
CA ALA A 36 25.48 76.17 -6.71
C ALA A 36 26.38 77.06 -7.59
N ASN A 37 26.66 78.29 -7.18
CA ASN A 37 27.42 79.27 -7.97
C ASN A 37 28.94 79.24 -7.72
N GLU A 38 29.45 78.51 -6.72
CA GLU A 38 30.91 78.41 -6.48
C GLU A 38 31.56 77.24 -7.24
N ILE A 39 30.77 76.32 -7.78
CA ILE A 39 31.25 75.10 -8.46
C ILE A 39 31.90 75.41 -9.81
N ASP A 40 31.51 76.51 -10.47
CA ASP A 40 31.98 76.85 -11.82
C ASP A 40 33.36 77.52 -11.85
N SER A 41 33.82 78.14 -10.75
CA SER A 41 35.06 78.94 -10.75
C SER A 41 36.33 78.17 -10.37
N THR A 42 36.22 76.95 -9.83
CA THR A 42 37.36 76.13 -9.41
C THR A 42 37.53 74.85 -10.22
N GLN A 43 37.09 74.82 -11.49
CA GLN A 43 37.53 73.78 -12.42
C GLN A 43 38.99 74.04 -12.84
N LEU A 44 39.93 73.63 -11.97
CA LEU A 44 41.30 73.33 -12.35
C LEU A 44 41.28 72.14 -13.31
N VAL A 45 41.13 72.42 -14.60
CA VAL A 45 41.32 71.42 -15.66
C VAL A 45 42.82 71.12 -15.71
N LEU A 46 43.24 69.99 -15.14
CA LEU A 46 44.55 69.40 -15.40
C LEU A 46 44.66 69.15 -16.91
N LYS A 47 45.33 70.04 -17.65
CA LYS A 47 45.80 69.76 -19.00
C LYS A 47 46.82 68.63 -18.91
N ARG A 48 46.36 67.39 -19.06
CA ARG A 48 47.21 66.20 -19.18
C ARG A 48 47.97 66.28 -20.50
N THR A 49 49.26 66.53 -20.44
CA THR A 49 50.16 66.37 -21.58
C THR A 49 50.39 64.87 -21.78
N GLY A 50 49.97 64.33 -22.92
CA GLY A 50 50.31 62.96 -23.32
C GLY A 50 51.83 62.75 -23.43
N PRO A 51 52.29 61.50 -23.64
CA PRO A 51 53.71 61.20 -23.75
C PRO A 51 54.37 62.06 -24.84
N PRO A 52 55.62 62.55 -24.64
CA PRO A 52 56.36 63.25 -25.68
C PRO A 52 56.43 62.41 -26.96
N PRO A 53 56.47 63.01 -28.16
CA PRO A 53 56.65 62.26 -29.39
C PRO A 53 58.02 61.56 -29.42
N TYR A 54 58.14 60.53 -30.26
CA TYR A 54 59.38 59.80 -30.45
C TYR A 54 60.54 60.76 -30.81
N GLY A 55 61.71 60.56 -30.19
CA GLY A 55 62.87 61.47 -30.31
C GLY A 55 62.95 62.55 -29.23
N ASN A 56 61.84 62.94 -28.61
CA ASN A 56 61.79 64.00 -27.57
C ASN A 56 61.60 63.44 -26.15
N ARG A 57 61.98 62.18 -25.91
CA ARG A 57 61.78 61.47 -24.64
C ARG A 57 63.04 61.36 -23.78
N ALA A 58 64.14 61.99 -24.21
CA ALA A 58 65.38 62.02 -23.45
C ALA A 58 65.16 62.71 -22.07
N GLY A 59 65.42 61.98 -20.98
CA GLY A 59 65.24 62.48 -19.62
C GLY A 59 63.81 62.39 -19.06
N TRP A 60 62.83 62.07 -19.90
CA TRP A 60 61.46 61.80 -19.48
C TRP A 60 61.32 60.34 -19.00
N ARG A 61 60.59 60.11 -17.91
CA ARG A 61 60.44 58.77 -17.29
C ARG A 61 58.98 58.55 -16.88
N PRO A 62 58.26 57.61 -17.50
CA PRO A 62 56.90 57.29 -17.09
C PRO A 62 56.92 56.52 -15.76
N ARG A 63 56.05 56.91 -14.83
CA ARG A 63 55.87 56.26 -13.51
C ARG A 63 54.44 55.75 -13.32
N ALA A 64 53.45 56.51 -13.79
CA ALA A 64 52.04 56.13 -13.70
C ALA A 64 51.58 55.43 -15.00
N PRO A 65 50.56 54.55 -14.94
CA PRO A 65 49.91 54.00 -16.13
C PRO A 65 49.42 55.08 -17.11
N GLU A 66 49.07 56.25 -16.56
CA GLU A 66 48.55 57.40 -17.31
C GLU A 66 49.63 58.10 -18.15
N ASP A 67 50.91 57.99 -17.78
CA ASP A 67 52.03 58.57 -18.52
C ASP A 67 52.23 57.90 -19.89
N PHE A 68 51.64 56.71 -20.09
CA PHE A 68 51.70 55.95 -21.33
C PHE A 68 50.55 56.27 -22.30
N GLY A 69 49.59 57.13 -21.93
CA GLY A 69 48.42 57.43 -22.77
C GLY A 69 47.57 56.19 -23.02
N ASP A 70 47.51 55.73 -24.29
CA ASP A 70 46.82 54.48 -24.70
C ASP A 70 47.63 53.20 -24.40
N GLY A 71 48.79 53.34 -23.74
CA GLY A 71 49.65 52.24 -23.35
C GLY A 71 50.87 52.08 -24.26
N GLY A 72 51.58 50.96 -24.07
CA GLY A 72 52.85 50.68 -24.75
C GLY A 72 54.07 51.16 -23.96
N ALA A 73 55.11 50.32 -23.89
CA ALA A 73 56.37 50.67 -23.23
C ALA A 73 57.35 51.28 -24.24
N PHE A 74 58.13 52.27 -23.81
CA PHE A 74 59.09 52.99 -24.62
C PHE A 74 60.48 52.33 -24.52
N PRO A 75 60.95 51.60 -25.56
CA PRO A 75 62.21 50.87 -25.49
C PRO A 75 63.43 51.78 -25.35
N GLU A 76 63.33 53.05 -25.74
CA GLU A 76 64.40 54.06 -25.59
C GLU A 76 64.65 54.50 -24.14
N ILE A 77 63.75 54.20 -23.20
CA ILE A 77 63.90 54.52 -21.78
C ILE A 77 64.37 53.25 -21.04
N PRO A 78 65.61 53.19 -20.52
CA PRO A 78 66.17 52.01 -19.88
C PRO A 78 65.66 51.82 -18.44
N VAL A 79 64.33 51.73 -18.29
CA VAL A 79 63.61 51.48 -17.03
C VAL A 79 62.52 50.45 -17.31
N ALA A 80 62.27 49.55 -16.35
CA ALA A 80 61.13 48.63 -16.42
C ALA A 80 59.82 49.42 -16.39
N GLN A 81 59.03 49.28 -17.46
CA GLN A 81 57.83 50.05 -17.70
C GLN A 81 56.63 49.12 -17.69
N TYR A 82 55.58 49.52 -16.96
CA TYR A 82 54.35 48.73 -16.82
C TYR A 82 53.14 49.58 -17.21
N PRO A 83 52.82 49.69 -18.51
CA PRO A 83 51.74 50.55 -19.01
C PRO A 83 50.36 50.26 -18.39
N TRP A 84 50.13 49.02 -17.96
CA TRP A 84 48.86 48.58 -17.35
C TRP A 84 49.00 48.26 -15.85
N GLY A 85 50.09 48.70 -15.20
CA GLY A 85 50.31 48.50 -13.77
C GLY A 85 50.61 47.06 -13.33
N LYS A 86 50.77 46.11 -14.25
CA LYS A 86 51.23 44.76 -13.92
C LYS A 86 52.75 44.74 -13.70
N GLY A 87 53.18 44.76 -12.44
CA GLY A 87 54.58 44.51 -12.07
C GLY A 87 54.96 43.02 -12.13
N ASP A 88 56.26 42.73 -12.09
CA ASP A 88 56.86 41.39 -12.25
C ASP A 88 56.63 40.42 -11.07
N GLY A 89 55.74 40.75 -10.14
CA GLY A 89 55.39 39.89 -9.00
C GLY A 89 54.09 39.13 -9.24
N ALA A 90 54.14 38.02 -9.96
CA ALA A 90 52.98 37.14 -10.09
C ALA A 90 52.69 36.45 -8.73
N SER A 91 51.68 36.93 -8.00
CA SER A 91 51.17 36.22 -6.82
C SER A 91 50.51 34.91 -7.27
N THR A 92 50.75 33.81 -6.56
CA THR A 92 50.04 32.56 -6.81
C THR A 92 48.55 32.75 -6.52
N SER A 93 47.70 32.63 -7.55
CA SER A 93 46.26 32.78 -7.43
C SER A 93 45.54 31.55 -7.98
N ASN A 94 44.50 31.09 -7.26
CA ASN A 94 43.65 29.98 -7.70
C ASN A 94 42.58 30.40 -8.74
N ALA A 95 42.62 31.64 -9.22
CA ALA A 95 41.68 32.15 -10.20
C ALA A 95 42.02 31.65 -11.62
N LEU A 96 41.01 31.21 -12.36
CA LEU A 96 41.14 30.97 -13.79
C LEU A 96 41.43 32.30 -14.50
N VAL A 97 42.33 32.26 -15.49
CA VAL A 97 42.67 33.44 -16.29
C VAL A 97 41.44 33.87 -17.08
N VAL A 98 41.08 35.15 -17.00
CA VAL A 98 40.01 35.75 -17.80
C VAL A 98 40.47 35.77 -19.25
N GLN A 99 39.85 34.92 -20.08
CA GLN A 99 40.10 34.86 -21.52
C GLN A 99 39.15 35.80 -22.26
N VAL A 100 39.53 36.18 -23.48
CA VAL A 100 38.76 37.08 -24.34
C VAL A 100 38.71 36.46 -25.74
N ASN A 101 37.52 36.39 -26.30
CA ASN A 101 37.26 35.82 -27.62
C ASN A 101 37.83 36.72 -28.72
N SER A 102 37.86 36.22 -29.95
CA SER A 102 38.24 37.01 -31.13
C SER A 102 37.38 38.28 -31.33
N GLU A 103 36.15 38.30 -30.82
CA GLU A 103 35.26 39.48 -30.82
C GLU A 103 35.60 40.54 -29.75
N GLY A 104 36.58 40.29 -28.88
CA GLY A 104 36.93 41.19 -27.77
C GLY A 104 35.99 41.10 -26.55
N LYS A 105 35.05 40.14 -26.53
CA LYS A 105 34.19 39.85 -25.37
C LYS A 105 34.87 38.90 -24.41
N VAL A 106 34.59 39.05 -23.11
CA VAL A 106 35.12 38.16 -22.07
C VAL A 106 34.51 36.76 -22.16
N ASP A 107 35.36 35.74 -22.04
CA ASP A 107 35.01 34.34 -22.29
C ASP A 107 34.61 33.62 -21.03
N TYR A 108 33.36 33.81 -20.64
CA TYR A 108 32.76 33.05 -19.54
C TYR A 108 32.60 31.56 -19.84
N SER A 109 32.76 31.14 -21.11
CA SER A 109 32.74 29.73 -21.50
C SER A 109 33.85 28.89 -20.87
N ALA A 110 34.97 29.52 -20.46
CA ALA A 110 36.07 28.83 -19.79
C ALA A 110 35.63 28.17 -18.48
N ILE A 111 34.66 28.77 -17.78
CA ILE A 111 34.08 28.24 -16.53
C ILE A 111 33.31 26.94 -16.83
N ALA A 112 32.43 26.96 -17.83
CA ALA A 112 31.65 25.78 -18.20
C ALA A 112 32.49 24.66 -18.83
N ARG A 113 33.65 24.99 -19.42
CA ARG A 113 34.60 24.03 -20.00
C ARG A 113 35.55 23.42 -18.98
N GLN A 114 35.52 23.84 -17.72
CA GLN A 114 36.38 23.28 -16.68
C GLN A 114 36.18 21.76 -16.58
N GLY A 115 37.26 20.97 -16.68
CA GLY A 115 37.18 19.50 -16.64
C GLY A 115 36.80 18.84 -17.97
N HIS A 116 36.64 19.61 -19.03
CA HIS A 116 36.42 19.11 -20.39
C HIS A 116 37.66 19.32 -21.28
N SER A 117 37.75 18.54 -22.36
CA SER A 117 38.73 18.79 -23.41
C SER A 117 38.39 20.08 -24.15
N LYS A 118 39.41 20.76 -24.69
CA LYS A 118 39.26 21.97 -25.52
C LYS A 118 38.36 21.77 -26.75
N ASP A 119 38.31 20.54 -27.27
CA ASP A 119 37.58 20.17 -28.48
C ASP A 119 36.10 19.83 -28.20
N ARG A 120 35.71 19.69 -26.91
CA ARG A 120 34.33 19.42 -26.56
C ARG A 120 33.50 20.69 -26.72
N ILE A 121 32.51 20.63 -27.59
CA ILE A 121 31.57 21.71 -27.83
C ILE A 121 30.60 21.80 -26.63
N ILE A 122 30.51 22.98 -26.02
CA ILE A 122 29.59 23.30 -24.93
C ILE A 122 28.89 24.60 -25.29
N HIS A 123 27.57 24.55 -25.39
CA HIS A 123 26.74 25.72 -25.60
C HIS A 123 26.62 26.49 -24.29
N THR A 124 27.06 27.74 -24.32
CA THR A 124 27.13 28.63 -23.14
C THR A 124 26.52 30.00 -23.43
N SER A 125 26.38 30.34 -24.70
CA SER A 125 26.04 31.68 -25.13
C SER A 125 24.56 31.78 -25.49
N PHE A 126 23.95 32.95 -25.33
CA PHE A 126 22.58 33.19 -25.80
C PHE A 126 22.44 32.98 -27.32
N LYS A 127 23.52 33.20 -28.10
CA LYS A 127 23.56 32.89 -29.54
C LYS A 127 23.18 31.42 -29.80
N ASP A 128 23.53 30.51 -28.90
CA ASP A 128 23.22 29.07 -29.02
C ASP A 128 21.72 28.77 -28.85
N LEU A 129 20.97 29.61 -28.12
CA LEU A 129 19.51 29.45 -27.91
C LEU A 129 18.70 29.87 -29.14
N ILE A 130 19.23 30.78 -29.96
CA ILE A 130 18.54 31.29 -31.14
C ILE A 130 18.49 30.19 -32.22
N PRO A 131 17.31 29.89 -32.79
CA PRO A 131 17.18 28.94 -33.88
C PRO A 131 18.13 29.26 -35.03
N LEU A 132 18.83 28.25 -35.56
CA LEU A 132 19.89 28.43 -36.57
C LEU A 132 19.43 29.30 -37.76
N ARG A 133 18.22 29.07 -38.29
CA ARG A 133 17.67 29.83 -39.42
C ARG A 133 17.45 31.33 -39.16
N GLN A 134 17.37 31.72 -37.90
CA GLN A 134 17.13 33.11 -37.47
C GLN A 134 18.42 33.81 -37.00
N ARG A 135 19.55 33.11 -37.00
CA ARG A 135 20.83 33.72 -36.61
C ARG A 135 21.30 34.65 -37.73
N ALA A 136 21.81 35.82 -37.35
CA ALA A 136 22.37 36.78 -38.31
C ALA A 136 23.58 36.23 -39.09
N GLU A 137 24.27 35.23 -38.53
CA GLU A 137 25.42 34.54 -39.12
C GLU A 137 25.02 33.31 -39.97
N ALA A 138 23.74 32.93 -39.98
CA ALA A 138 23.28 31.77 -40.74
C ALA A 138 22.99 32.17 -42.18
N GLY A 139 23.98 31.95 -43.05
CA GLY A 139 23.76 31.85 -44.49
C GLY A 139 22.95 30.60 -44.86
N GLU A 140 23.20 30.02 -46.03
CA GLU A 140 22.63 28.74 -46.42
C GLU A 140 23.15 27.62 -45.51
N LEU A 141 22.27 27.07 -44.66
CA LEU A 141 22.61 26.00 -43.73
C LEU A 141 22.72 24.67 -44.49
N ASP A 142 23.95 24.19 -44.68
CA ASP A 142 24.18 22.86 -45.20
C ASP A 142 23.83 21.80 -44.14
N LEU A 143 22.70 21.12 -44.37
CA LEU A 143 22.21 20.00 -43.58
C LEU A 143 22.41 18.66 -44.31
N SER A 144 23.25 18.64 -45.34
CA SER A 144 23.57 17.42 -46.06
C SER A 144 24.27 16.42 -45.14
N ARG A 145 24.01 15.13 -45.38
CA ARG A 145 24.72 14.06 -44.69
C ARG A 145 26.15 14.01 -45.24
N PRO A 146 27.15 13.64 -44.42
CA PRO A 146 28.50 13.38 -44.93
C PRO A 146 28.48 12.39 -46.10
N SER A 147 29.47 12.49 -46.99
CA SER A 147 29.55 11.64 -48.18
C SER A 147 29.59 10.15 -47.81
N GLN A 148 29.09 9.29 -48.70
CA GLN A 148 29.01 7.85 -48.45
C GLN A 148 30.40 7.24 -48.13
N GLU A 149 31.46 7.76 -48.75
CA GLU A 149 32.85 7.34 -48.50
C GLU A 149 33.29 7.65 -47.07
N THR A 150 33.04 8.87 -46.57
CA THR A 150 33.38 9.23 -45.19
C THR A 150 32.58 8.41 -44.17
N VAL A 151 31.33 8.06 -44.50
CA VAL A 151 30.50 7.18 -43.67
C VAL A 151 31.08 5.77 -43.64
N GLN A 152 31.56 5.24 -44.76
CA GLN A 152 32.21 3.93 -44.82
C GLN A 152 33.54 3.93 -44.05
N GLU A 153 34.40 4.94 -44.23
CA GLU A 153 35.66 5.06 -43.51
C GLU A 153 35.44 5.15 -41.99
N THR A 154 34.50 6.00 -41.56
CA THR A 154 34.14 6.11 -40.14
C THR A 154 33.54 4.81 -39.62
N ALA A 155 32.68 4.14 -40.38
CA ALA A 155 32.12 2.84 -40.00
C ALA A 155 33.21 1.78 -39.83
N GLU A 156 34.17 1.68 -40.74
CA GLU A 156 35.30 0.75 -40.65
C GLU A 156 36.21 1.05 -39.47
N ARG A 157 36.55 2.33 -39.27
CA ARG A 157 37.34 2.79 -38.10
C ARG A 157 36.64 2.43 -36.79
N THR A 158 35.33 2.66 -36.70
CA THR A 158 34.54 2.40 -35.50
C THR A 158 34.38 0.89 -35.28
N LYS A 159 34.10 0.12 -36.35
CA LYS A 159 34.04 -1.35 -36.33
C LYS A 159 35.35 -1.95 -35.83
N ASN A 160 36.49 -1.48 -36.33
CA ASN A 160 37.81 -1.96 -35.91
C ASN A 160 38.11 -1.62 -34.44
N ALA A 161 37.71 -0.43 -33.96
CA ALA A 161 37.84 -0.05 -32.56
C ALA A 161 36.96 -0.92 -31.63
N LEU A 162 35.71 -1.14 -32.02
CA LEU A 162 34.78 -2.00 -31.26
C LEU A 162 35.23 -3.47 -31.28
N ALA A 163 35.71 -3.97 -32.41
CA ALA A 163 36.26 -5.33 -32.50
C ALA A 163 37.43 -5.53 -31.53
N LYS A 164 38.32 -4.53 -31.35
CA LYS A 164 39.39 -4.58 -30.35
C LYS A 164 38.84 -4.69 -28.92
N LEU A 165 37.84 -3.88 -28.56
CA LEU A 165 37.22 -3.92 -27.22
C LEU A 165 36.51 -5.25 -26.96
N VAL A 166 35.73 -5.74 -27.94
CA VAL A 166 35.02 -7.02 -27.86
C VAL A 166 36.00 -8.18 -27.78
N SER A 167 37.09 -8.17 -28.57
CA SER A 167 38.10 -9.23 -28.51
C SER A 167 38.74 -9.35 -27.13
N GLY A 168 38.98 -8.23 -26.44
CA GLY A 168 39.49 -8.22 -25.06
C GLY A 168 38.48 -8.80 -24.07
N ALA A 169 37.20 -8.44 -24.20
CA ALA A 169 36.13 -8.97 -23.36
C ALA A 169 35.90 -10.48 -23.59
N VAL A 170 35.90 -10.93 -24.85
CA VAL A 170 35.74 -12.34 -25.23
C VAL A 170 36.94 -13.17 -24.76
N ALA A 171 38.16 -12.63 -24.84
CA ALA A 171 39.36 -13.30 -24.34
C ALA A 171 39.29 -13.56 -22.82
N ALA A 172 38.76 -12.60 -22.05
CA ALA A 172 38.55 -12.77 -20.60
C ALA A 172 37.50 -13.85 -20.27
N GLN A 173 36.49 -14.03 -21.12
CA GLN A 173 35.47 -15.09 -20.95
C GLN A 173 35.94 -16.48 -21.35
N LYS A 174 36.96 -16.59 -22.22
CA LYS A 174 37.51 -17.87 -22.71
C LYS A 174 38.94 -18.11 -22.21
N PRO A 175 39.16 -18.28 -20.88
CA PRO A 175 40.51 -18.39 -20.32
C PRO A 175 41.27 -19.65 -20.77
N LYS A 176 40.54 -20.73 -21.11
CA LYS A 176 41.13 -22.02 -21.52
C LYS A 176 41.76 -22.00 -22.92
N ASN A 177 41.38 -21.06 -23.78
CA ASN A 177 41.85 -20.98 -25.18
C ASN A 177 42.85 -19.84 -25.39
N VAL A 178 43.28 -19.15 -24.33
CA VAL A 178 44.33 -18.14 -24.44
C VAL A 178 45.63 -18.88 -24.72
N ASN A 179 46.21 -18.70 -25.91
CA ASN A 179 47.51 -19.26 -26.27
C ASN A 179 48.59 -18.72 -25.32
N VAL A 180 48.85 -19.43 -24.22
CA VAL A 180 49.93 -19.17 -23.24
C VAL A 180 51.32 -19.19 -23.90
N ASN A 181 51.42 -19.70 -25.12
CA ASN A 181 52.67 -19.91 -25.85
C ASN A 181 52.96 -18.84 -26.92
N GLY A 182 52.09 -17.85 -27.12
CA GLY A 182 52.36 -16.73 -28.02
C GLY A 182 53.29 -15.71 -27.36
N ARG A 183 54.60 -16.01 -27.26
CA ARG A 183 55.59 -15.01 -26.84
C ARG A 183 55.54 -13.85 -27.84
N ARG A 184 55.09 -12.67 -27.40
CA ARG A 184 55.21 -11.47 -28.21
C ARG A 184 56.68 -11.14 -28.40
N ASP A 185 57.05 -10.78 -29.61
CA ASP A 185 58.42 -10.36 -29.90
C ASP A 185 58.79 -9.12 -29.09
N PRO A 186 60.06 -9.00 -28.64
CA PRO A 186 60.50 -7.87 -27.84
C PRO A 186 60.38 -6.57 -28.64
N THR A 187 59.79 -5.54 -28.03
CA THR A 187 59.67 -4.21 -28.65
C THR A 187 60.77 -3.28 -28.14
N PHE A 188 61.40 -2.52 -29.04
CA PHE A 188 62.43 -1.54 -28.68
C PHE A 188 61.84 -0.14 -28.74
N VAL A 189 61.81 0.55 -27.60
CA VAL A 189 61.30 1.91 -27.46
C VAL A 189 62.47 2.87 -27.27
N LYS A 190 62.55 3.89 -28.12
CA LYS A 190 63.48 5.00 -27.99
C LYS A 190 62.89 6.04 -27.02
N TYR A 191 63.57 6.28 -25.90
CA TYR A 191 63.13 7.17 -24.84
C TYR A 191 64.12 8.33 -24.66
N THR A 192 63.60 9.55 -24.78
CA THR A 192 64.35 10.78 -24.50
C THR A 192 63.90 11.30 -23.12
N PRO A 193 64.75 11.26 -22.08
CA PRO A 193 64.37 11.75 -20.76
C PRO A 193 64.18 13.27 -20.75
N SER A 194 63.11 13.75 -20.13
CA SER A 194 62.81 15.18 -19.97
C SER A 194 63.68 15.87 -18.93
N SER A 195 64.23 15.10 -17.98
CA SER A 195 65.08 15.60 -16.89
C SER A 195 66.54 15.27 -17.19
N GLN A 196 67.21 16.17 -17.90
CA GLN A 196 68.65 16.06 -18.18
C GLN A 196 69.53 16.53 -17.01
N MET A 197 68.92 17.14 -15.99
CA MET A 197 69.59 17.62 -14.79
C MET A 197 69.83 16.44 -13.83
N GLY A 198 71.06 15.93 -13.77
CA GLY A 198 71.50 14.94 -12.78
C GLY A 198 71.93 13.58 -13.33
N ASP A 199 71.80 13.33 -14.63
CA ASP A 199 72.41 12.16 -15.29
C ASP A 199 73.68 12.60 -16.03
N SER A 200 74.85 12.20 -15.53
CA SER A 200 76.16 12.55 -16.09
C SER A 200 76.57 11.71 -17.30
N SER A 201 75.68 10.85 -17.82
CA SER A 201 75.95 10.08 -19.02
C SER A 201 75.74 10.92 -20.28
N LYS A 202 76.69 10.88 -21.23
CA LYS A 202 76.65 11.61 -22.51
C LYS A 202 75.52 11.18 -23.47
N LYS A 203 74.57 10.35 -23.01
CA LYS A 203 73.55 9.72 -23.83
C LYS A 203 72.24 10.48 -23.68
N GLN A 204 71.95 11.29 -24.70
CA GLN A 204 70.72 12.06 -24.85
C GLN A 204 69.46 11.16 -24.95
N GLU A 205 69.64 9.89 -25.31
CA GLU A 205 68.55 8.96 -25.63
C GLU A 205 68.85 7.58 -25.05
N ARG A 206 67.81 6.88 -24.59
CA ARG A 206 67.88 5.51 -24.05
C ARG A 206 67.02 4.60 -24.93
N ILE A 207 67.55 3.44 -25.32
CA ILE A 207 66.77 2.41 -26.02
C ILE A 207 66.37 1.35 -25.00
N ILE A 208 65.07 1.20 -24.78
CA ILE A 208 64.50 0.28 -23.80
C ILE A 208 63.90 -0.92 -24.53
N LYS A 209 64.35 -2.12 -24.19
CA LYS A 209 63.76 -3.37 -24.66
C LYS A 209 62.61 -3.75 -23.73
N VAL A 210 61.37 -3.65 -24.22
CA VAL A 210 60.15 -4.01 -23.49
C VAL A 210 59.77 -5.45 -23.86
N VAL A 211 59.72 -6.32 -22.85
CA VAL A 211 59.37 -7.74 -22.99
C VAL A 211 58.19 -8.04 -22.07
N GLU A 212 57.14 -8.67 -22.60
CA GLU A 212 55.99 -9.12 -21.81
C GLU A 212 56.40 -10.29 -20.91
N ARG A 213 56.18 -10.18 -19.60
CA ARG A 213 56.47 -11.26 -18.65
C ARG A 213 55.50 -12.42 -18.90
N GLN A 214 56.03 -13.63 -19.05
CA GLN A 214 55.22 -14.84 -19.17
C GLN A 214 54.33 -15.02 -17.92
N ALA A 215 53.02 -15.07 -18.12
CA ALA A 215 52.04 -15.31 -17.07
C ALA A 215 51.88 -16.81 -16.81
N ASP A 216 51.70 -17.20 -15.54
CA ASP A 216 51.47 -18.59 -15.16
C ASP A 216 50.00 -18.96 -15.42
N PRO A 217 49.71 -20.00 -16.23
CA PRO A 217 48.34 -20.43 -16.52
C PRO A 217 47.58 -20.98 -15.31
N MET A 218 48.26 -21.39 -14.24
CA MET A 218 47.65 -21.89 -13.01
C MET A 218 47.55 -20.84 -11.91
N GLU A 219 48.02 -19.61 -12.17
CA GLU A 219 47.99 -18.52 -11.20
C GLU A 219 46.56 -17.95 -11.06
N PRO A 220 45.96 -17.95 -9.85
CA PRO A 220 44.65 -17.36 -9.63
C PRO A 220 44.69 -15.82 -9.71
N PRO A 221 43.54 -15.14 -9.89
CA PRO A 221 43.49 -13.68 -9.90
C PRO A 221 44.09 -13.05 -8.63
N LYS A 222 45.08 -12.16 -8.80
CA LYS A 222 45.86 -11.55 -7.69
C LYS A 222 45.08 -10.58 -6.82
N PHE A 223 44.12 -9.86 -7.40
CA PHE A 223 43.49 -8.70 -6.76
C PHE A 223 42.00 -8.93 -6.53
N LYS A 224 41.49 -8.46 -5.38
CA LYS A 224 40.07 -8.50 -5.02
C LYS A 224 39.33 -7.31 -5.65
N HIS A 225 38.05 -7.51 -5.99
CA HIS A 225 37.19 -6.42 -6.44
C HIS A 225 36.84 -5.50 -5.26
N LYS A 226 37.09 -4.19 -5.41
CA LYS A 226 36.68 -3.15 -4.44
C LYS A 226 35.53 -2.33 -5.04
N LYS A 227 34.41 -2.24 -4.31
CA LYS A 227 33.31 -1.33 -4.69
C LYS A 227 33.68 0.08 -4.28
N ILE A 228 33.76 0.98 -5.25
CA ILE A 228 34.05 2.41 -5.06
C ILE A 228 32.73 3.16 -5.36
N PRO A 229 32.38 4.22 -4.60
CA PRO A 229 31.25 5.07 -4.97
C PRO A 229 31.44 5.63 -6.39
N ARG A 230 30.34 5.95 -7.05
CA ARG A 230 30.41 6.59 -8.37
C ARG A 230 31.19 7.90 -8.21
N GLY A 231 32.16 8.11 -9.10
CA GLY A 231 32.89 9.38 -9.18
C GLY A 231 31.94 10.56 -9.47
N PRO A 232 32.40 11.80 -9.30
CA PRO A 232 31.62 12.96 -9.69
C PRO A 232 31.23 12.84 -11.18
N PRO A 233 30.01 13.25 -11.56
CA PRO A 233 29.65 13.30 -12.96
C PRO A 233 30.55 14.29 -13.70
N THR A 234 30.54 14.23 -15.02
CA THR A 234 31.12 15.32 -15.81
C THR A 234 30.45 16.65 -15.42
N PRO A 235 31.17 17.79 -15.48
CA PRO A 235 30.61 19.10 -15.15
C PRO A 235 29.23 19.30 -15.78
N PRO A 236 28.25 19.81 -15.03
CA PRO A 236 26.91 19.96 -15.56
C PRO A 236 26.93 20.94 -16.74
N PRO A 237 26.33 20.57 -17.89
CA PRO A 237 26.24 21.48 -19.02
C PRO A 237 25.33 22.67 -18.65
N PRO A 238 25.57 23.87 -19.21
CA PRO A 238 24.67 25.00 -19.05
C PRO A 238 23.26 24.67 -19.52
N VAL A 239 22.26 25.05 -18.73
CA VAL A 239 20.86 24.77 -19.03
C VAL A 239 20.28 25.89 -19.88
N MET A 240 19.99 25.60 -21.15
CA MET A 240 19.53 26.56 -22.15
C MET A 240 18.00 26.59 -22.23
N HIS A 241 17.34 27.02 -21.16
CA HIS A 241 15.89 27.22 -21.16
C HIS A 241 15.49 28.58 -21.77
N SER A 242 14.27 28.66 -22.29
CA SER A 242 13.62 29.96 -22.48
C SER A 242 13.46 30.65 -21.13
N PRO A 243 13.31 31.99 -21.09
CA PRO A 243 12.96 32.68 -19.86
C PRO A 243 11.76 32.01 -19.16
N PRO A 244 11.78 31.88 -17.82
CA PRO A 244 10.72 31.19 -17.10
C PRO A 244 9.39 31.91 -17.34
N ARG A 245 8.37 31.16 -17.73
CA ARG A 245 7.00 31.68 -17.80
C ARG A 245 6.55 32.00 -16.38
N LYS A 246 6.01 33.19 -16.17
CA LYS A 246 5.47 33.56 -14.87
C LYS A 246 4.28 32.64 -14.57
N LEU A 247 4.39 31.85 -13.51
CA LEU A 247 3.31 30.99 -13.04
C LEU A 247 2.24 31.89 -12.42
N THR A 248 0.98 31.74 -12.84
CA THR A 248 -0.14 32.43 -12.19
C THR A 248 -0.52 31.67 -10.91
N ALA A 249 -1.07 32.36 -9.92
CA ALA A 249 -1.55 31.71 -8.70
C ALA A 249 -2.68 30.71 -9.01
N GLU A 250 -3.52 31.03 -10.00
CA GLU A 250 -4.60 30.18 -10.49
C GLU A 250 -4.06 28.88 -11.09
N ASP A 251 -3.03 28.95 -11.94
CA ASP A 251 -2.37 27.75 -12.48
C ASP A 251 -1.79 26.90 -11.35
N GLN A 252 -1.11 27.53 -10.38
CA GLN A 252 -0.54 26.80 -9.26
C GLN A 252 -1.59 26.07 -8.41
N GLU A 253 -2.75 26.69 -8.20
CA GLU A 253 -3.87 26.08 -7.47
C GLU A 253 -4.53 24.96 -8.27
N ALA A 254 -4.74 25.14 -9.58
CA ALA A 254 -5.28 24.12 -10.46
C ALA A 254 -4.41 22.85 -10.48
N TRP A 255 -3.08 23.02 -10.38
CA TRP A 255 -2.12 21.91 -10.32
C TRP A 255 -1.82 21.43 -8.89
N ARG A 256 -2.53 21.93 -7.87
CA ARG A 256 -2.38 21.44 -6.49
C ARG A 256 -3.07 20.10 -6.32
N ILE A 257 -2.27 19.03 -6.39
CA ILE A 257 -2.76 17.65 -6.21
C ILE A 257 -3.18 17.44 -4.74
N PRO A 258 -4.46 17.08 -4.46
CA PRO A 258 -4.89 16.74 -3.11
C PRO A 258 -4.13 15.53 -2.54
N PRO A 259 -3.90 15.46 -1.22
CA PRO A 259 -3.18 14.34 -0.62
C PRO A 259 -3.96 13.04 -0.86
N PRO A 260 -3.29 11.94 -1.28
CA PRO A 260 -3.94 10.68 -1.51
C PRO A 260 -4.30 10.03 -0.16
N VAL A 261 -5.56 10.13 0.24
CA VAL A 261 -6.11 9.40 1.38
C VAL A 261 -6.64 8.07 0.88
N SER A 262 -5.89 7.00 1.09
CA SER A 262 -6.30 5.68 0.64
C SER A 262 -7.15 4.96 1.69
N LEU A 263 -8.13 4.16 1.23
CA LEU A 263 -8.96 3.31 2.10
C LEU A 263 -8.21 2.04 2.56
N TRP A 264 -7.09 1.69 1.91
CA TRP A 264 -6.36 0.43 2.17
C TRP A 264 -5.05 0.61 2.91
N LYS A 265 -4.25 1.62 2.56
CA LYS A 265 -2.87 1.78 3.02
C LYS A 265 -2.70 3.07 3.81
N ASN A 266 -2.21 2.90 5.02
CA ASN A 266 -1.79 3.99 5.89
C ASN A 266 -0.41 3.67 6.46
N SER A 267 0.64 3.83 5.64
CA SER A 267 2.01 3.42 5.98
C SER A 267 2.57 4.15 7.21
N LYS A 268 2.13 5.38 7.43
CA LYS A 268 2.54 6.22 8.56
C LYS A 268 1.54 6.19 9.73
N GLY A 269 0.46 5.41 9.64
CA GLY A 269 -0.52 5.27 10.72
C GLY A 269 -1.28 6.55 11.07
N PHE A 270 -1.45 7.50 10.15
CA PHE A 270 -2.16 8.75 10.42
C PHE A 270 -3.62 8.53 10.80
N THR A 271 -4.08 9.19 11.87
CA THR A 271 -5.50 9.23 12.24
C THR A 271 -6.23 10.23 11.34
N VAL A 272 -6.70 9.76 10.18
CA VAL A 272 -7.48 10.57 9.25
C VAL A 272 -8.95 10.59 9.66
N PRO A 273 -9.61 11.77 9.76
CA PRO A 273 -11.03 11.85 10.08
C PRO A 273 -11.90 11.21 8.97
N LEU A 274 -13.11 10.80 9.33
CA LEU A 274 -13.98 10.01 8.45
C LEU A 274 -14.37 10.77 7.18
N ASP A 275 -14.59 12.08 7.26
CA ASP A 275 -14.90 12.93 6.12
C ASP A 275 -13.79 12.87 5.06
N LYS A 276 -12.51 12.98 5.46
CA LYS A 276 -11.38 12.93 4.53
C LYS A 276 -11.07 11.52 4.02
N ARG A 277 -11.41 10.48 4.79
CA ARG A 277 -11.31 9.08 4.33
C ARG A 277 -12.34 8.77 3.23
N LEU A 278 -13.54 9.32 3.36
CA LEU A 278 -14.63 9.11 2.40
C LEU A 278 -14.66 10.19 1.29
N ALA A 279 -13.91 11.29 1.44
CA ALA A 279 -13.93 12.40 0.47
C ALA A 279 -13.47 12.01 -0.95
N ALA A 280 -12.55 11.06 -1.07
CA ALA A 280 -12.08 10.58 -2.37
C ALA A 280 -13.01 9.52 -2.98
N ASP A 281 -14.06 9.13 -2.27
CA ASP A 281 -14.98 8.10 -2.69
C ASP A 281 -16.10 8.68 -3.56
N GLY A 282 -16.04 8.37 -4.86
CA GLY A 282 -17.02 8.83 -5.85
C GLY A 282 -18.43 8.25 -5.67
N ARG A 283 -18.65 7.34 -4.71
CA ARG A 283 -19.98 6.75 -4.43
C ARG A 283 -21.05 7.80 -4.12
N ASN A 284 -20.70 8.91 -3.48
CA ASN A 284 -21.64 10.00 -3.20
C ASN A 284 -22.04 10.81 -4.44
N LEU A 285 -21.28 10.71 -5.53
CA LEU A 285 -21.59 11.36 -6.81
C LEU A 285 -22.44 10.45 -7.72
N GLN A 286 -22.64 9.18 -7.35
CA GLN A 286 -23.46 8.25 -8.10
C GLN A 286 -24.94 8.41 -7.70
N ASP A 287 -25.72 9.03 -8.59
CA ASP A 287 -27.18 9.05 -8.45
C ASP A 287 -27.75 7.71 -8.96
N VAL A 288 -28.41 6.95 -8.07
CA VAL A 288 -29.00 5.65 -8.41
C VAL A 288 -30.38 5.90 -9.02
N GLN A 289 -30.42 6.03 -10.34
CA GLN A 289 -31.66 6.20 -11.10
C GLN A 289 -32.31 4.83 -11.38
N ILE A 290 -33.55 4.65 -10.93
CA ILE A 290 -34.36 3.44 -11.19
C ILE A 290 -35.31 3.72 -12.36
N ASN A 291 -35.43 2.76 -13.27
CA ASN A 291 -36.29 2.87 -14.45
C ASN A 291 -37.78 2.61 -14.10
N ASP A 292 -38.69 3.48 -14.56
CA ASP A 292 -40.14 3.37 -14.34
C ASP A 292 -40.76 2.07 -14.88
N LYS A 293 -40.08 1.41 -15.83
CA LYS A 293 -40.49 0.08 -16.32
C LYS A 293 -40.55 -0.96 -15.21
N PHE A 294 -39.77 -0.82 -14.14
CA PHE A 294 -39.86 -1.73 -12.99
C PHE A 294 -41.21 -1.59 -12.28
N ALA A 295 -41.75 -0.37 -12.17
CA ALA A 295 -43.09 -0.15 -11.62
C ALA A 295 -44.16 -0.76 -12.54
N GLN A 296 -44.10 -0.47 -13.85
CA GLN A 296 -45.03 -1.02 -14.84
C GLN A 296 -45.00 -2.55 -14.88
N PHE A 297 -43.81 -3.15 -14.79
CA PHE A 297 -43.64 -4.60 -14.74
C PHE A 297 -44.22 -5.19 -13.45
N SER A 298 -43.97 -4.57 -12.29
CA SER A 298 -44.54 -5.03 -11.02
C SER A 298 -46.07 -4.94 -11.03
N GLU A 299 -46.65 -3.88 -11.59
CA GLU A 299 -48.09 -3.70 -11.72
C GLU A 299 -48.70 -4.75 -12.66
N ALA A 300 -48.07 -5.00 -13.82
CA ALA A 300 -48.49 -6.03 -14.75
C ALA A 300 -48.51 -7.43 -14.10
N LEU A 301 -47.51 -7.75 -13.28
CA LEU A 301 -47.48 -9.01 -12.52
C LEU A 301 -48.60 -9.09 -11.48
N PHE A 302 -48.90 -8.01 -10.76
CA PHE A 302 -50.01 -7.98 -9.80
C PHE A 302 -51.36 -8.17 -10.50
N VAL A 303 -51.57 -7.54 -11.67
CA VAL A 303 -52.79 -7.72 -12.47
C VAL A 303 -52.89 -9.16 -12.98
N ALA A 304 -51.79 -9.74 -13.46
CA ALA A 304 -51.75 -11.12 -13.92
C ALA A 304 -52.06 -12.13 -12.78
N ASP A 305 -51.49 -11.94 -11.58
CA ASP A 305 -51.79 -12.80 -10.42
C ASP A 305 -53.27 -12.71 -10.03
N ARG A 306 -53.85 -11.51 -10.03
CA ARG A 306 -55.28 -11.34 -9.75
C ARG A 306 -56.14 -12.07 -10.78
N HIS A 307 -55.85 -11.93 -12.07
CA HIS A 307 -56.59 -12.62 -13.13
C HIS A 307 -56.48 -14.14 -13.00
N ALA A 308 -55.27 -14.67 -12.75
CA ALA A 308 -55.04 -16.10 -12.55
C ALA A 308 -55.83 -16.65 -11.35
N ARG A 309 -55.90 -15.92 -10.23
CA ARG A 309 -56.69 -16.32 -9.06
C ARG A 309 -58.19 -16.30 -9.35
N GLU A 310 -58.67 -15.29 -10.08
CA GLU A 310 -60.08 -15.20 -10.48
C GLU A 310 -60.48 -16.35 -11.40
N GLU A 311 -59.65 -16.69 -12.39
CA GLU A 311 -59.85 -17.87 -13.24
C GLU A 311 -59.86 -19.17 -12.44
N VAL A 312 -58.91 -19.37 -11.53
CA VAL A 312 -58.85 -20.58 -10.69
C VAL A 312 -60.10 -20.68 -9.82
N ARG A 313 -60.57 -19.57 -9.24
CA ARG A 313 -61.84 -19.56 -8.47
C ARG A 313 -63.04 -19.90 -9.33
N GLN A 314 -63.13 -19.36 -10.54
CA GLN A 314 -64.22 -19.66 -11.47
C GLN A 314 -64.20 -21.13 -11.91
N ARG A 315 -63.03 -21.68 -12.22
CA ARG A 315 -62.87 -23.10 -12.55
C ARG A 315 -63.24 -24.00 -11.37
N ALA A 316 -62.81 -23.65 -10.16
CA ALA A 316 -63.18 -24.37 -8.94
C ALA A 316 -64.70 -24.35 -8.69
N MET A 317 -65.36 -23.19 -8.85
CA MET A 317 -66.83 -23.10 -8.72
C MET A 317 -67.56 -23.91 -9.81
N MET A 318 -67.06 -23.93 -11.05
CA MET A 318 -67.64 -24.72 -12.13
C MET A 318 -67.46 -26.23 -11.89
N GLN A 319 -66.27 -26.66 -11.47
CA GLN A 319 -66.01 -28.05 -11.09
C GLN A 319 -66.87 -28.49 -9.91
N GLN A 320 -67.05 -27.62 -8.91
CA GLN A 320 -67.94 -27.89 -7.78
C GLN A 320 -69.40 -28.09 -8.25
N ARG A 321 -69.91 -27.24 -9.14
CA ARG A 321 -71.26 -27.40 -9.72
C ARG A 321 -71.41 -28.68 -10.54
N LEU A 322 -70.38 -29.05 -11.32
CA LEU A 322 -70.37 -30.31 -12.07
C LEU A 322 -70.36 -31.52 -11.12
N ALA A 323 -69.54 -31.47 -10.06
CA ALA A 323 -69.48 -32.52 -9.04
C ALA A 323 -70.81 -32.66 -8.28
N GLU A 324 -71.48 -31.54 -7.96
CA GLU A 324 -72.82 -31.55 -7.36
C GLU A 324 -73.85 -32.17 -8.32
N LYS A 325 -73.82 -31.81 -9.60
CA LYS A 325 -74.71 -32.39 -10.62
C LYS A 325 -74.46 -33.89 -10.81
N GLU A 326 -73.20 -34.32 -10.85
CA GLU A 326 -72.82 -35.74 -10.94
C GLU A 326 -73.26 -36.50 -9.66
N ARG A 327 -73.13 -35.89 -8.48
CA ARG A 327 -73.62 -36.46 -7.22
C ARG A 327 -75.13 -36.65 -7.26
N LEU A 328 -75.88 -35.64 -7.71
CA LEU A 328 -77.34 -35.72 -7.87
C LEU A 328 -77.74 -36.83 -8.86
N GLN A 329 -77.06 -36.95 -10.01
CA GLN A 329 -77.31 -38.04 -10.97
C GLN A 329 -77.01 -39.42 -10.37
N LYS A 330 -75.94 -39.55 -9.57
CA LYS A 330 -75.63 -40.80 -8.84
C LYS A 330 -76.71 -41.12 -7.80
N GLU A 331 -77.20 -40.12 -7.07
CA GLU A 331 -78.30 -40.29 -6.11
C GLU A 331 -79.60 -40.72 -6.80
N GLU A 332 -79.93 -40.14 -7.96
CA GLU A 332 -81.09 -40.55 -8.78
C GLU A 332 -80.93 -41.97 -9.35
N ASN A 333 -79.75 -42.32 -9.85
CA ASN A 333 -79.46 -43.67 -10.34
C ASN A 333 -79.57 -44.72 -9.22
N LEU A 334 -79.00 -44.42 -8.04
CA LEU A 334 -79.15 -45.27 -6.86
C LEU A 334 -80.61 -45.38 -6.42
N ARG A 335 -81.40 -44.31 -6.53
CA ARG A 335 -82.84 -44.31 -6.25
C ARG A 335 -83.61 -45.20 -7.23
N GLN A 336 -83.30 -45.15 -8.53
CA GLN A 336 -83.91 -46.02 -9.54
C GLN A 336 -83.53 -47.48 -9.34
N LEU A 337 -82.24 -47.77 -9.06
CA LEU A 337 -81.77 -49.12 -8.76
C LEU A 337 -82.41 -49.68 -7.47
N ALA A 338 -82.61 -48.84 -6.45
CA ALA A 338 -83.33 -49.22 -5.24
C ALA A 338 -84.82 -49.48 -5.50
N GLN A 339 -85.47 -48.74 -6.41
CA GLN A 339 -86.84 -49.00 -6.83
C GLN A 339 -86.95 -50.30 -7.64
N GLN A 340 -86.00 -50.55 -8.53
CA GLN A 340 -85.91 -51.80 -9.31
C GLN A 340 -85.65 -53.00 -8.41
N ALA A 341 -84.71 -52.92 -7.47
CA ALA A 341 -84.46 -53.97 -6.47
C ALA A 341 -85.68 -54.22 -5.56
N ARG A 342 -86.51 -53.20 -5.28
CA ARG A 342 -87.80 -53.39 -4.60
C ARG A 342 -88.84 -54.07 -5.48
N ALA A 343 -88.88 -53.78 -6.78
CA ALA A 343 -89.78 -54.44 -7.74
C ALA A 343 -89.40 -55.92 -7.95
N ASP A 344 -88.12 -56.24 -8.11
CA ASP A 344 -87.61 -57.61 -8.24
C ASP A 344 -87.88 -58.45 -6.97
N ARG A 345 -87.78 -57.82 -5.80
CA ARG A 345 -88.13 -58.45 -4.51
C ARG A 345 -89.63 -58.69 -4.36
N ALA A 346 -90.49 -57.91 -5.04
CA ALA A 346 -91.94 -58.12 -5.05
C ALA A 346 -92.39 -59.19 -6.05
N GLY A 347 -91.58 -59.51 -7.08
CA GLY A 347 -91.89 -60.53 -8.10
C GLY A 347 -91.39 -61.96 -7.80
N GLY A 348 -90.41 -62.13 -6.93
CA GLY A 348 -89.77 -63.43 -6.64
C GLY A 348 -90.23 -64.09 -5.32
N GLY A 349 -91.49 -64.52 -5.24
CA GLY A 349 -92.06 -65.19 -4.07
C GLY A 349 -91.90 -66.72 -4.05
N SER A 350 -91.14 -67.20 -3.07
CA SER A 350 -91.27 -68.53 -2.40
C SER A 350 -90.61 -69.76 -3.02
N ARG A 351 -89.56 -70.26 -2.33
CA ARG A 351 -89.52 -71.60 -1.69
C ARG A 351 -88.26 -71.77 -0.81
N ARG A 352 -88.48 -71.91 0.51
CA ARG A 352 -88.00 -72.94 1.49
C ARG A 352 -86.53 -73.42 1.39
N ARG A 353 -85.78 -73.82 2.42
CA ARG A 353 -85.85 -73.96 3.90
C ARG A 353 -84.45 -74.50 4.30
N SER A 354 -83.99 -74.15 5.51
CA SER A 354 -83.13 -74.93 6.43
C SER A 354 -81.75 -75.52 6.02
N SER A 355 -80.71 -75.10 6.74
CA SER A 355 -79.69 -75.88 7.51
C SER A 355 -78.36 -75.08 7.51
N ARG A 356 -77.84 -74.58 8.64
CA ARG A 356 -77.22 -75.21 9.82
C ARG A 356 -75.75 -75.64 9.62
N SER A 357 -74.84 -74.73 9.94
CA SER A 357 -73.61 -74.88 10.78
C SER A 357 -72.79 -73.58 10.63
N GLN A 358 -72.48 -72.79 11.66
CA GLN A 358 -71.82 -73.00 12.96
C GLN A 358 -70.30 -72.73 12.91
N SER A 359 -69.91 -71.59 13.50
CA SER A 359 -68.66 -71.31 14.24
C SER A 359 -68.53 -69.78 14.34
N GLY A 360 -68.34 -69.10 15.48
CA GLY A 360 -68.05 -69.53 16.84
C GLY A 360 -67.18 -68.50 17.57
N SER A 361 -67.79 -67.57 18.33
CA SER A 361 -67.38 -67.10 19.68
C SER A 361 -68.29 -65.93 20.11
N ARG A 362 -69.28 -66.11 20.98
CA ARG A 362 -69.31 -66.36 22.45
C ARG A 362 -68.80 -65.21 23.34
N SER A 363 -69.67 -64.20 23.48
CA SER A 363 -70.29 -63.67 24.71
C SER A 363 -69.78 -64.06 26.11
N ARG A 364 -69.63 -63.05 26.98
CA ARG A 364 -70.20 -62.86 28.35
C ARG A 364 -69.75 -61.47 28.85
N SER A 365 -70.56 -60.57 29.42
CA SER A 365 -71.89 -60.69 30.01
C SER A 365 -72.45 -59.32 30.46
N ARG A 366 -73.81 -59.22 30.49
CA ARG A 366 -74.68 -58.43 31.41
C ARG A 366 -74.76 -56.90 31.15
N SER A 367 -75.94 -56.26 31.12
CA SER A 367 -77.34 -56.68 31.29
C SER A 367 -78.28 -55.52 30.93
N TYR A 368 -79.35 -55.85 30.18
CA TYR A 368 -80.77 -55.48 30.36
C TYR A 368 -81.16 -53.99 30.58
N SER A 369 -82.20 -53.41 30.00
CA SER A 369 -83.16 -53.62 28.90
C SER A 369 -84.23 -52.53 29.14
N GLY A 370 -84.81 -51.92 28.11
CA GLY A 370 -86.03 -51.13 28.32
C GLY A 370 -86.44 -50.27 27.14
N SER A 371 -87.40 -50.78 26.39
CA SER A 371 -88.01 -50.25 25.17
C SER A 371 -88.98 -49.08 25.38
N ASP A 372 -89.22 -48.35 24.30
CA ASP A 372 -90.42 -47.56 24.01
C ASP A 372 -91.74 -48.27 24.41
N TYR A 373 -92.62 -47.64 25.18
CA TYR A 373 -93.84 -46.92 24.72
C TYR A 373 -94.84 -46.68 25.87
N SER A 374 -95.32 -45.43 25.98
CA SER A 374 -96.56 -44.94 26.62
C SER A 374 -96.73 -44.97 28.16
N GLY A 375 -96.81 -43.78 28.75
CA GLY A 375 -97.57 -43.51 29.99
C GLY A 375 -96.82 -42.71 31.05
N SER A 376 -97.10 -41.40 31.13
CA SER A 376 -96.99 -40.52 32.31
C SER A 376 -95.81 -40.74 33.28
N GLU A 377 -94.76 -39.92 33.22
CA GLU A 377 -94.09 -39.26 34.37
C GLU A 377 -93.01 -38.29 33.84
N SER A 378 -93.31 -36.99 33.88
CA SER A 378 -92.37 -35.90 33.60
C SER A 378 -91.43 -35.70 34.79
N ASP A 379 -90.09 -35.82 34.61
CA ASP A 379 -89.02 -35.08 35.33
C ASP A 379 -87.59 -35.61 35.00
N SER A 380 -87.44 -36.88 34.57
CA SER A 380 -86.11 -37.51 34.44
C SER A 380 -85.41 -37.31 33.07
N SER A 381 -86.15 -37.38 31.96
CA SER A 381 -85.61 -37.10 30.60
C SER A 381 -85.26 -35.61 30.41
N GLU A 382 -85.91 -34.73 31.17
CA GLU A 382 -85.51 -33.34 31.29
C GLU A 382 -84.15 -33.18 31.98
N ARG A 383 -83.83 -33.96 33.03
CA ARG A 383 -82.51 -33.91 33.72
C ARG A 383 -81.35 -34.26 32.79
N ALA A 384 -81.45 -35.32 31.99
CA ALA A 384 -80.39 -35.70 31.03
C ALA A 384 -80.22 -34.65 29.90
N ARG A 385 -81.33 -34.06 29.42
CA ARG A 385 -81.28 -32.91 28.50
C ARG A 385 -80.75 -31.64 29.19
N ARG A 386 -81.01 -31.45 30.49
CA ARG A 386 -80.49 -30.34 31.31
C ARG A 386 -78.99 -30.49 31.52
N GLU A 387 -78.50 -31.70 31.76
CA GLU A 387 -77.07 -31.99 31.89
C GLU A 387 -76.35 -31.80 30.56
N ALA A 388 -76.90 -32.29 29.45
CA ALA A 388 -76.33 -32.02 28.12
C ALA A 388 -76.36 -30.53 27.74
N ARG A 389 -77.41 -29.78 28.12
CA ARG A 389 -77.44 -28.31 27.97
C ARG A 389 -76.44 -27.62 28.89
N LYS A 390 -76.27 -28.11 30.12
CA LYS A 390 -75.35 -27.54 31.12
C LYS A 390 -73.89 -27.82 30.76
N GLU A 391 -73.60 -28.98 30.19
CA GLU A 391 -72.29 -29.33 29.64
C GLU A 391 -71.97 -28.47 28.43
N ARG A 392 -72.92 -28.33 27.48
CA ARG A 392 -72.76 -27.44 26.32
C ARG A 392 -72.62 -25.97 26.73
N LEU A 393 -73.34 -25.50 27.75
CA LEU A 393 -73.19 -24.16 28.32
C LEU A 393 -71.85 -23.99 29.04
N LYS A 394 -71.35 -25.02 29.73
CA LYS A 394 -70.06 -24.99 30.41
C LYS A 394 -68.91 -25.04 29.41
N GLU A 395 -69.07 -25.73 28.29
CA GLU A 395 -68.16 -25.71 27.15
C GLU A 395 -68.20 -24.37 26.42
N GLU A 396 -69.38 -23.80 26.19
CA GLU A 396 -69.52 -22.46 25.61
C GLU A 396 -68.97 -21.39 26.55
N GLU A 397 -69.19 -21.49 27.88
CA GLU A 397 -68.59 -20.59 28.88
C GLU A 397 -67.07 -20.75 28.94
N ARG A 398 -66.56 -21.99 28.90
CA ARG A 398 -65.11 -22.25 28.82
C ARG A 398 -64.51 -21.71 27.52
N LYS A 399 -65.23 -21.81 26.41
CA LYS A 399 -64.85 -21.27 25.10
C LYS A 399 -64.92 -19.75 25.08
N LEU A 400 -65.88 -19.15 25.79
CA LEU A 400 -66.01 -17.69 25.94
C LEU A 400 -64.90 -17.15 26.85
N ARG A 401 -64.59 -17.84 27.95
CA ARG A 401 -63.43 -17.55 28.82
C ARG A 401 -62.11 -17.72 28.05
N GLN A 402 -61.93 -18.80 27.30
CA GLN A 402 -60.77 -18.99 26.43
C GLN A 402 -60.68 -17.93 25.34
N SER A 403 -61.81 -17.49 24.77
CA SER A 403 -61.87 -16.40 23.79
C SER A 403 -61.55 -15.02 24.34
N ARG A 404 -61.84 -14.79 25.64
CA ARG A 404 -61.47 -13.60 26.39
C ARG A 404 -60.03 -13.63 26.94
N MET A 405 -59.35 -14.78 26.90
CA MET A 405 -57.93 -14.86 27.23
C MET A 405 -57.13 -14.31 26.04
N GLY A 406 -56.29 -13.31 26.29
CA GLY A 406 -55.33 -12.77 25.32
C GLY A 406 -54.43 -13.88 24.75
N ALA A 407 -53.87 -13.65 23.56
CA ALA A 407 -53.07 -14.63 22.81
C ALA A 407 -51.95 -15.27 23.67
N GLU A 408 -51.35 -14.49 24.55
CA GLU A 408 -50.28 -14.88 25.48
C GLU A 408 -50.73 -15.92 26.52
N ARG A 409 -51.90 -15.74 27.14
CA ARG A 409 -52.44 -16.69 28.13
C ARG A 409 -52.94 -18.00 27.51
N ARG A 410 -53.38 -17.97 26.25
CA ARG A 410 -53.72 -19.19 25.49
C ARG A 410 -52.46 -20.01 25.16
N ALA A 411 -51.38 -19.35 24.76
CA ALA A 411 -50.11 -19.98 24.49
C ALA A 411 -49.54 -20.65 25.77
N GLN A 412 -49.65 -19.98 26.93
CA GLN A 412 -49.18 -20.53 28.21
C GLN A 412 -49.96 -21.78 28.67
N VAL A 413 -51.26 -21.87 28.38
CA VAL A 413 -52.06 -23.07 28.69
C VAL A 413 -51.77 -24.22 27.73
N MET A 414 -51.56 -23.93 26.43
CA MET A 414 -51.13 -24.96 25.48
C MET A 414 -49.71 -25.46 25.76
N ALA A 415 -48.80 -24.58 26.19
CA ALA A 415 -47.46 -24.94 26.64
C ALA A 415 -47.52 -25.90 27.86
N ARG A 416 -48.36 -25.59 28.85
CA ARG A 416 -48.61 -26.49 30.00
C ARG A 416 -49.24 -27.84 29.63
N GLU A 417 -49.91 -27.97 28.48
CA GLU A 417 -50.44 -29.26 28.00
C GLU A 417 -49.41 -30.05 27.16
N MET A 418 -48.52 -29.33 26.48
CA MET A 418 -47.37 -29.91 25.77
C MET A 418 -46.36 -30.51 26.76
N ASP A 419 -46.08 -29.82 27.86
CA ASP A 419 -45.13 -30.21 28.92
C ASP A 419 -45.68 -31.25 29.92
N ARG A 420 -46.86 -31.84 29.68
CA ARG A 420 -47.31 -32.99 30.49
C ARG A 420 -46.48 -34.21 30.16
N ASP A 421 -45.80 -34.73 31.17
CA ASP A 421 -45.01 -35.96 31.10
C ASP A 421 -45.85 -37.12 30.56
N ILE A 422 -45.18 -37.99 29.80
CA ILE A 422 -45.80 -39.15 29.13
C ILE A 422 -46.54 -40.04 30.15
N SER A 423 -46.10 -40.05 31.41
CA SER A 423 -46.75 -40.73 32.54
C SER A 423 -48.12 -40.14 32.93
N GLU A 424 -48.28 -38.81 32.91
CA GLU A 424 -49.56 -38.15 33.18
C GLU A 424 -50.55 -38.31 32.02
N LYS A 425 -50.05 -38.34 30.78
CA LYS A 425 -50.86 -38.66 29.58
C LYS A 425 -51.38 -40.10 29.60
N ILE A 426 -50.63 -41.03 30.19
CA ILE A 426 -51.05 -42.42 30.44
C ILE A 426 -52.06 -42.48 31.60
N ALA A 427 -51.85 -41.73 32.69
CA ALA A 427 -52.77 -41.66 33.83
C ALA A 427 -54.12 -41.01 33.49
N LEU A 428 -54.15 -40.07 32.53
CA LEU A 428 -55.37 -39.44 32.00
C LEU A 428 -56.08 -40.28 30.92
N GLY A 429 -55.59 -41.47 30.59
CA GLY A 429 -56.27 -42.43 29.69
C GLY A 429 -56.40 -42.00 28.22
N LEU A 430 -55.70 -40.93 27.82
CA LEU A 430 -55.76 -40.33 26.47
C LEU A 430 -54.95 -41.11 25.42
N ALA A 431 -53.99 -41.94 25.85
CA ALA A 431 -53.16 -42.76 24.97
C ALA A 431 -53.42 -44.25 25.20
N LYS A 432 -54.34 -44.85 24.43
CA LYS A 432 -54.42 -46.32 24.32
C LYS A 432 -53.37 -46.77 23.30
N PRO A 433 -52.34 -47.56 23.67
CA PRO A 433 -51.38 -48.06 22.70
C PRO A 433 -52.02 -49.16 21.85
N THR A 434 -52.21 -48.91 20.56
CA THR A 434 -52.51 -49.95 19.57
C THR A 434 -51.22 -50.71 19.30
N GLN A 435 -51.16 -52.01 19.60
CA GLN A 435 -50.03 -52.87 19.24
C GLN A 435 -49.95 -53.01 17.71
N SER A 436 -49.19 -52.15 17.05
CA SER A 436 -48.82 -52.29 15.64
C SER A 436 -47.53 -53.13 15.55
N LYS A 437 -47.60 -54.25 14.81
CA LYS A 437 -46.56 -55.29 14.67
C LYS A 437 -45.34 -54.86 13.82
N GLU A 438 -45.08 -53.56 13.70
CA GLU A 438 -44.08 -52.96 12.78
C GLU A 438 -43.01 -52.14 13.50
N GLY A 439 -42.68 -52.48 14.75
CA GLY A 439 -41.61 -51.85 15.52
C GLY A 439 -40.17 -52.16 15.05
N MET A 440 -39.97 -52.47 13.77
CA MET A 440 -38.64 -52.80 13.20
C MET A 440 -38.09 -51.73 12.25
N TYR A 441 -38.82 -50.63 12.02
CA TYR A 441 -38.34 -49.53 11.18
C TYR A 441 -38.30 -48.22 11.97
N ASP A 442 -37.11 -47.63 12.06
CA ASP A 442 -36.93 -46.31 12.66
C ASP A 442 -37.48 -45.23 11.71
N SER A 443 -38.59 -44.62 12.11
CA SER A 443 -39.25 -43.53 11.39
C SER A 443 -38.33 -42.34 11.06
N ARG A 444 -37.21 -42.18 11.78
CA ARG A 444 -36.25 -41.09 11.51
C ARG A 444 -35.40 -41.35 10.26
N LEU A 445 -35.27 -42.61 9.84
CA LEU A 445 -34.48 -43.02 8.67
C LEU A 445 -35.31 -43.01 7.38
N PHE A 446 -36.64 -43.11 7.47
CA PHE A 446 -37.54 -42.89 6.34
C PHE A 446 -37.57 -41.39 6.02
N ASN A 447 -37.12 -41.01 4.81
CA ASN A 447 -36.97 -39.64 4.27
C ASN A 447 -35.61 -38.93 4.44
N GLN A 448 -34.54 -39.62 4.88
CA GLN A 448 -33.20 -38.99 4.93
C GLN A 448 -32.46 -38.96 3.60
N SER A 449 -32.69 -39.93 2.71
CA SER A 449 -32.08 -39.94 1.38
C SER A 449 -32.99 -39.24 0.39
N SER A 450 -32.51 -38.14 -0.20
CA SER A 450 -33.07 -37.61 -1.44
C SER A 450 -33.02 -38.73 -2.48
N GLY A 451 -34.17 -39.05 -3.09
CA GLY A 451 -34.30 -40.19 -4.00
C GLY A 451 -33.29 -40.18 -5.14
N PHE A 452 -33.09 -41.36 -5.73
CA PHE A 452 -32.25 -41.69 -6.89
C PHE A 452 -32.45 -40.80 -8.15
N SER A 453 -33.29 -39.75 -8.09
CA SER A 453 -33.59 -38.82 -9.17
C SER A 453 -32.61 -37.64 -9.29
N SER A 454 -31.69 -37.45 -8.33
CA SER A 454 -30.58 -36.51 -8.46
C SER A 454 -29.43 -37.22 -9.17
N GLY A 455 -29.34 -37.12 -10.49
CA GLY A 455 -28.29 -37.75 -11.28
C GLY A 455 -26.88 -37.45 -10.73
N PHE A 456 -26.01 -38.46 -10.79
CA PHE A 456 -24.59 -38.32 -10.45
C PHE A 456 -24.00 -37.15 -11.26
N ASN A 457 -23.59 -36.09 -10.59
CA ASN A 457 -22.93 -34.95 -11.21
C ASN A 457 -21.42 -35.26 -11.20
N GLU A 458 -20.84 -35.68 -12.33
CA GLU A 458 -19.42 -36.08 -12.45
C GLU A 458 -18.45 -34.97 -12.01
N ASP A 459 -18.89 -33.71 -12.01
CA ASP A 459 -18.09 -32.56 -11.59
C ASP A 459 -18.08 -32.30 -10.07
N ASN A 460 -18.84 -33.06 -9.27
CA ASN A 460 -18.93 -32.84 -7.82
C ASN A 460 -18.62 -34.14 -7.04
N PRO A 461 -17.35 -34.43 -6.71
CA PRO A 461 -16.93 -35.68 -6.08
C PRO A 461 -17.27 -35.78 -4.57
N TYR A 462 -17.98 -34.80 -4.00
CA TYR A 462 -18.29 -34.74 -2.57
C TYR A 462 -19.80 -34.61 -2.31
N ASP A 463 -20.32 -35.50 -1.46
CA ASP A 463 -21.74 -35.54 -1.06
C ASP A 463 -22.13 -34.43 -0.06
N LYS A 464 -21.14 -33.78 0.58
CA LYS A 464 -21.35 -32.73 1.59
C LYS A 464 -20.44 -31.54 1.30
N PRO A 465 -20.93 -30.29 1.44
CA PRO A 465 -20.07 -29.12 1.32
C PRO A 465 -19.02 -29.12 2.44
N LEU A 466 -17.77 -28.75 2.09
CA LEU A 466 -16.62 -28.70 3.01
C LEU A 466 -16.91 -27.87 4.29
N PHE A 467 -17.85 -26.93 4.21
CA PHE A 467 -18.29 -26.09 5.33
C PHE A 467 -19.78 -26.23 5.64
N ALA A 468 -20.30 -27.46 5.77
CA ALA A 468 -21.67 -27.72 6.28
C ALA A 468 -21.96 -27.06 7.65
N ALA A 469 -20.92 -26.61 8.36
CA ALA A 469 -21.03 -25.82 9.58
C ALA A 469 -21.43 -24.34 9.36
N GLN A 470 -21.56 -23.83 8.13
CA GLN A 470 -21.92 -22.41 7.88
C GLN A 470 -23.27 -22.03 8.48
N ASP A 471 -24.27 -22.92 8.50
CA ASP A 471 -25.56 -22.64 9.15
C ASP A 471 -25.44 -22.50 10.68
N ALA A 472 -24.52 -23.25 11.30
CA ALA A 472 -24.19 -23.09 12.71
C ALA A 472 -23.35 -21.82 12.95
N VAL A 473 -22.44 -21.48 12.03
CA VAL A 473 -21.64 -20.23 12.11
C VAL A 473 -22.52 -18.98 11.96
N ASN A 474 -23.56 -19.03 11.14
CA ASN A 474 -24.55 -17.96 11.03
C ASN A 474 -25.29 -17.72 12.35
N SER A 475 -25.45 -18.73 13.20
CA SER A 475 -26.03 -18.61 14.54
C SER A 475 -25.06 -18.08 15.61
N ILE A 476 -23.75 -18.09 15.34
CA ILE A 476 -22.73 -17.54 16.25
C ILE A 476 -22.72 -16.00 16.20
N TYR A 477 -22.96 -15.41 15.02
CA TYR A 477 -22.93 -13.95 14.83
C TYR A 477 -24.31 -13.28 14.78
N ARG A 478 -25.40 -14.06 14.69
CA ARG A 478 -26.78 -13.56 14.79
C ARG A 478 -27.55 -14.35 15.86
N PRO A 479 -27.56 -13.88 17.11
CA PRO A 479 -28.46 -14.38 18.13
C PRO A 479 -29.90 -14.23 17.63
N ARG A 480 -30.72 -15.30 17.70
CA ARG A 480 -32.14 -15.20 17.40
C ARG A 480 -32.82 -14.50 18.58
N VAL A 481 -33.08 -13.20 18.44
CA VAL A 481 -33.67 -12.31 19.47
C VAL A 481 -35.16 -12.60 19.77
N ASN A 482 -35.76 -13.64 19.21
CA ASN A 482 -37.20 -13.90 19.37
C ASN A 482 -37.50 -15.20 20.12
N GLN A 483 -36.81 -15.44 21.24
CA GLN A 483 -37.21 -16.49 22.18
C GLN A 483 -36.97 -15.99 23.60
N ASP A 484 -38.03 -15.38 24.15
CA ASP A 484 -38.34 -15.09 25.55
C ASP A 484 -37.19 -14.50 26.42
N ASP A 485 -37.26 -13.18 26.64
CA ASP A 485 -36.36 -12.35 27.47
C ASP A 485 -36.40 -12.66 28.99
N ASP A 486 -36.92 -13.82 29.42
CA ASP A 486 -37.11 -14.16 30.85
C ASP A 486 -36.12 -15.21 31.41
N ASP A 487 -35.12 -15.68 30.62
CA ASP A 487 -34.11 -16.64 31.11
C ASP A 487 -32.71 -16.02 31.04
N GLU A 488 -32.30 -15.38 32.13
CA GLU A 488 -31.01 -14.69 32.37
C GLU A 488 -29.77 -15.62 32.26
N GLY A 489 -29.95 -16.89 31.86
CA GLY A 489 -28.90 -17.87 31.57
C GLY A 489 -28.91 -18.44 30.15
N ALA A 490 -29.73 -17.92 29.22
CA ALA A 490 -29.84 -18.47 27.87
C ALA A 490 -28.55 -18.33 27.02
N GLY A 491 -27.84 -17.21 27.18
CA GLY A 491 -26.55 -16.96 26.52
C GLY A 491 -25.45 -17.91 27.00
N ASP A 492 -25.34 -18.10 28.31
CA ASP A 492 -24.37 -19.00 28.91
C ASP A 492 -24.63 -20.46 28.56
N ARG A 493 -25.90 -20.90 28.54
CA ARG A 493 -26.26 -22.27 28.09
C ARG A 493 -25.99 -22.50 26.61
N ALA A 494 -26.12 -21.48 25.76
CA ALA A 494 -25.78 -21.58 24.34
C ALA A 494 -24.26 -21.70 24.14
N MET A 495 -23.48 -20.91 24.88
CA MET A 495 -22.02 -20.95 24.89
C MET A 495 -21.49 -22.26 25.48
N ASP A 496 -22.09 -22.75 26.56
CA ASP A 496 -21.77 -24.06 27.17
C ASP A 496 -22.07 -25.23 26.23
N ARG A 497 -23.14 -25.13 25.43
CA ARG A 497 -23.49 -26.14 24.42
C ARG A 497 -22.53 -26.08 23.21
N ILE A 498 -21.93 -24.93 22.94
CA ILE A 498 -20.90 -24.73 21.90
C ILE A 498 -19.56 -25.29 22.37
N SER A 499 -19.16 -25.01 23.60
CA SER A 499 -17.88 -25.46 24.19
C SER A 499 -17.88 -26.95 24.53
N LYS A 500 -19.00 -27.53 24.97
CA LYS A 500 -19.12 -28.98 25.28
C LYS A 500 -19.43 -29.85 24.06
N GLY A 501 -19.85 -29.26 22.94
CA GLY A 501 -20.11 -30.01 21.72
C GLY A 501 -18.81 -30.36 21.00
N ASN A 502 -18.47 -31.65 20.90
CA ASN A 502 -17.37 -32.16 20.07
C ASN A 502 -17.66 -31.99 18.56
N ARG A 503 -17.83 -30.75 18.10
CA ARG A 503 -18.31 -30.40 16.75
C ARG A 503 -17.23 -30.51 15.67
N PHE A 504 -15.97 -30.63 16.06
CA PHE A 504 -14.82 -30.77 15.15
C PHE A 504 -14.12 -32.14 15.25
N GLY A 505 -14.52 -33.00 16.18
CA GLY A 505 -13.83 -34.27 16.43
C GLY A 505 -14.04 -35.35 15.37
N GLU A 506 -15.09 -35.23 14.55
CA GLU A 506 -15.41 -36.22 13.51
C GLU A 506 -14.91 -35.79 12.13
N ALA A 507 -14.82 -34.49 11.85
CA ALA A 507 -14.34 -33.96 10.56
C ALA A 507 -12.81 -33.82 10.45
N LEU A 508 -12.09 -33.72 11.58
CA LEU A 508 -10.63 -33.48 11.60
C LEU A 508 -9.79 -34.61 12.21
N GLY A 509 -10.37 -35.81 12.39
CA GLY A 509 -9.67 -36.95 13.00
C GLY A 509 -9.35 -36.72 14.48
N ARG A 510 -9.15 -37.80 15.24
CA ARG A 510 -8.92 -37.76 16.69
C ARG A 510 -7.52 -37.26 17.10
N GLY A 511 -7.01 -36.20 16.47
CA GLY A 511 -5.77 -35.53 16.87
C GLY A 511 -6.08 -34.28 17.70
N LYS A 512 -5.77 -34.28 19.00
CA LYS A 512 -5.68 -33.02 19.74
C LYS A 512 -4.48 -32.23 19.22
N PHE A 513 -4.68 -30.96 18.87
CA PHE A 513 -3.63 -30.06 18.39
C PHE A 513 -2.64 -29.78 19.54
N LYS A 514 -1.35 -30.04 19.31
CA LYS A 514 -0.30 -29.86 20.32
C LYS A 514 -0.13 -28.36 20.61
N GLY A 515 -0.55 -27.91 21.79
CA GLY A 515 -0.47 -26.50 22.23
C GLY A 515 -1.74 -25.92 22.88
N THR A 516 -2.82 -26.70 23.03
CA THR A 516 -4.06 -26.23 23.69
C THR A 516 -4.19 -26.67 25.15
N GLU A 517 -3.10 -27.12 25.80
CA GLU A 517 -3.15 -27.66 27.17
C GLU A 517 -3.04 -26.56 28.26
N ASP A 518 -2.54 -25.36 27.92
CA ASP A 518 -2.20 -24.32 28.91
C ASP A 518 -3.14 -23.09 28.88
N ASN A 519 -4.43 -23.25 28.60
CA ASN A 519 -5.37 -22.12 28.60
C ASN A 519 -6.13 -22.05 29.94
N GLU A 520 -5.59 -21.32 30.92
CA GLU A 520 -6.32 -20.99 32.15
C GLU A 520 -7.43 -19.94 31.89
N PRO A 521 -8.56 -20.02 32.62
CA PRO A 521 -9.70 -19.14 32.40
C PRO A 521 -9.38 -17.68 32.80
N ARG A 522 -9.50 -16.76 31.83
CA ARG A 522 -9.26 -15.32 32.00
C ARG A 522 -10.37 -14.69 32.86
N GLU A 523 -10.04 -14.18 34.05
CA GLU A 523 -10.91 -13.31 34.85
C GLU A 523 -10.47 -11.85 34.73
N GLY A 524 -11.32 -11.03 34.08
CA GLY A 524 -11.26 -9.56 34.19
C GLY A 524 -11.06 -8.80 32.87
N PRO A 525 -11.58 -7.55 32.78
CA PRO A 525 -11.51 -6.77 31.56
C PRO A 525 -10.16 -6.07 31.47
N VAL A 526 -9.33 -6.53 30.53
CA VAL A 526 -8.02 -5.98 30.13
C VAL A 526 -6.81 -6.54 30.91
N GLN A 527 -6.24 -7.62 30.36
CA GLN A 527 -4.82 -7.97 30.51
C GLN A 527 -4.17 -7.97 29.13
N PHE A 528 -2.93 -7.46 29.04
CA PHE A 528 -2.12 -7.52 27.82
C PHE A 528 -1.50 -8.91 27.67
N GLU A 529 -1.58 -9.49 26.48
CA GLU A 529 -0.83 -10.70 26.14
C GLU A 529 0.68 -10.37 26.19
N LYS A 530 1.39 -11.03 27.12
CA LYS A 530 2.85 -11.04 27.09
C LYS A 530 3.27 -12.06 26.03
N ASP A 531 3.66 -11.58 24.86
CA ASP A 531 4.25 -12.41 23.79
C ASP A 531 5.44 -13.20 24.36
N THR A 532 5.30 -14.52 24.46
CA THR A 532 6.31 -15.43 25.03
C THR A 532 7.41 -15.82 24.05
N SER A 533 7.39 -15.27 22.84
CA SER A 533 8.47 -15.38 21.85
C SER A 533 8.96 -14.00 21.48
N ASP A 534 9.85 -13.45 22.30
CA ASP A 534 10.61 -12.25 22.00
C ASP A 534 11.46 -12.48 20.73
N PRO A 535 11.06 -11.95 19.56
CA PRO A 535 11.73 -12.23 18.29
C PRO A 535 13.03 -11.44 18.12
N PHE A 536 13.37 -10.57 19.07
CA PHE A 536 14.56 -9.74 19.05
C PHE A 536 15.56 -10.09 20.16
N ASN A 537 15.31 -11.14 20.96
CA ASN A 537 16.14 -11.54 22.11
C ASN A 537 16.43 -10.36 23.07
N VAL A 538 15.54 -9.37 23.15
CA VAL A 538 15.65 -8.20 24.03
C VAL A 538 15.55 -8.60 25.51
N ASP A 539 14.75 -9.61 25.85
CA ASP A 539 14.65 -10.17 27.20
C ASP A 539 15.94 -10.92 27.59
N LYS A 540 16.57 -11.62 26.64
CA LYS A 540 17.92 -12.18 26.85
C LYS A 540 18.96 -11.08 27.03
N PHE A 541 18.93 -10.05 26.18
CA PHE A 541 19.84 -8.90 26.26
C PHE A 541 19.66 -8.10 27.56
N LEU A 542 18.42 -7.86 28.00
CA LEU A 542 18.12 -7.21 29.27
C LEU A 542 18.54 -8.09 30.46
N SER A 543 18.34 -9.41 30.39
CA SER A 543 18.80 -10.33 31.44
C SER A 543 20.33 -10.43 31.51
N GLU A 544 21.02 -10.35 30.36
CA GLU A 544 22.48 -10.39 30.24
C GLU A 544 23.09 -9.06 30.69
N VAL A 545 22.50 -7.92 30.33
CA VAL A 545 22.89 -6.59 30.84
C VAL A 545 22.57 -6.45 32.34
N GLN A 546 21.48 -7.06 32.83
CA GLN A 546 21.15 -7.07 34.25
C GLN A 546 22.06 -8.02 35.05
N GLN A 547 22.49 -9.14 34.45
CA GLN A 547 23.52 -10.01 35.01
C GLN A 547 24.91 -9.39 34.93
N GLU A 548 25.27 -8.64 33.88
CA GLU A 548 26.53 -7.91 33.75
C GLU A 548 26.59 -6.71 34.72
N THR A 549 25.49 -6.00 34.95
CA THR A 549 25.43 -4.92 35.95
C THR A 549 25.41 -5.46 37.39
N ALA A 550 24.77 -6.61 37.64
CA ALA A 550 24.85 -7.32 38.92
C ALA A 550 26.24 -7.96 39.15
N ALA A 551 26.89 -8.49 38.11
CA ALA A 551 28.23 -9.04 38.16
C ALA A 551 29.32 -7.94 38.25
N ALA A 552 29.12 -6.78 37.61
CA ALA A 552 29.97 -5.60 37.76
C ALA A 552 29.85 -4.98 39.16
N ALA A 553 28.65 -4.99 39.75
CA ALA A 553 28.45 -4.59 41.14
C ALA A 553 29.08 -5.57 42.15
N ALA A 554 29.17 -6.86 41.81
CA ALA A 554 29.86 -7.88 42.60
C ALA A 554 31.39 -7.86 42.42
N ALA A 555 31.89 -7.53 41.23
CA ALA A 555 33.32 -7.41 40.92
C ALA A 555 33.96 -6.13 41.49
N ALA A 556 33.17 -5.07 41.76
CA ALA A 556 33.65 -3.84 42.40
C ALA A 556 33.99 -4.00 43.91
N ARG A 557 33.74 -5.17 44.52
CA ARG A 557 34.07 -5.48 45.93
C ARG A 557 35.33 -6.34 46.12
N SER A 558 36.07 -6.69 45.07
CA SER A 558 37.29 -7.49 45.17
C SER A 558 38.47 -6.89 44.40
N GLY A 559 39.30 -6.11 45.10
CA GLY A 559 40.77 -6.17 45.03
C GLY A 559 41.53 -5.81 43.73
N LYS A 560 42.06 -4.58 43.70
CA LYS A 560 43.51 -4.25 43.74
C LYS A 560 44.44 -4.62 42.54
N ARG A 561 44.83 -3.55 41.80
CA ARG A 561 46.12 -3.28 41.09
C ARG A 561 46.52 -4.10 39.84
N GLY A 562 46.89 -3.41 38.76
CA GLY A 562 47.81 -3.92 37.72
C GLY A 562 47.73 -3.22 36.36
N TYR A 563 48.85 -2.69 35.89
CA TYR A 563 49.13 -1.89 34.67
C TYR A 563 49.14 -2.67 33.32
N GLY A 564 49.06 -1.95 32.19
CA GLY A 564 49.73 -2.27 30.89
C GLY A 564 48.81 -2.70 29.73
N LEU A 565 48.52 -1.89 28.71
CA LEU A 565 49.27 -1.55 27.45
C LEU A 565 49.23 -2.63 26.33
N GLN A 566 48.69 -2.23 25.16
CA GLN A 566 49.13 -2.55 23.77
C GLN A 566 48.50 -3.74 22.97
N GLN A 567 47.70 -3.37 21.94
CA GLN A 567 47.81 -3.67 20.50
C GLN A 567 47.80 -5.12 19.90
N GLU A 568 46.89 -5.28 18.92
CA GLU A 568 46.93 -6.05 17.64
C GLU A 568 46.61 -7.56 17.48
N GLU A 569 45.87 -7.78 16.37
CA GLU A 569 45.78 -8.91 15.41
C GLU A 569 45.28 -10.32 15.82
N GLY A 570 44.19 -10.78 15.19
CA GLY A 570 44.18 -11.94 14.25
C GLY A 570 43.45 -13.13 14.90
N ASP A 571 42.74 -14.09 14.31
CA ASP A 571 42.70 -14.65 12.96
C ASP A 571 41.44 -15.60 12.87
N ARG A 572 40.63 -15.44 11.82
CA ARG A 572 40.15 -16.48 10.87
C ARG A 572 39.45 -17.81 11.28
N ARG A 573 38.48 -18.15 10.39
CA ARG A 573 38.07 -19.48 9.80
C ARG A 573 37.08 -20.34 10.62
N SER A 574 36.17 -21.16 10.05
CA SER A 574 35.75 -21.49 8.67
C SER A 574 34.62 -22.56 8.63
N LYS A 575 33.87 -22.63 7.49
CA LYS A 575 33.22 -23.82 6.84
C LYS A 575 32.03 -24.48 7.59
N ARG A 576 30.99 -25.08 6.99
CA ARG A 576 30.48 -25.52 5.65
C ARG A 576 28.96 -25.85 5.86
N THR A 577 28.05 -25.91 4.87
CA THR A 577 27.72 -27.03 3.93
C THR A 577 26.51 -26.57 3.08
N ARG A 578 26.51 -26.63 1.74
CA ARG A 578 26.26 -27.74 0.77
C ARG A 578 24.85 -27.65 0.17
N VAL A 579 24.82 -27.60 -1.16
CA VAL A 579 23.69 -27.65 -2.11
C VAL A 579 23.71 -29.01 -2.78
N GLU A 580 22.52 -29.53 -3.12
CA GLU A 580 22.12 -30.48 -4.18
C GLU A 580 20.63 -30.80 -3.85
N GLU A 581 19.67 -31.03 -4.74
CA GLU A 581 19.53 -31.18 -6.20
C GLU A 581 18.01 -31.33 -6.42
N GLU A 582 17.44 -30.92 -7.56
CA GLU A 582 16.42 -31.69 -8.29
C GLU A 582 16.12 -31.03 -9.64
N ASP A 583 16.45 -31.77 -10.69
CA ASP A 583 15.99 -31.60 -12.07
C ASP A 583 14.64 -32.34 -12.21
N ASP A 584 13.64 -31.68 -12.79
CA ASP A 584 12.77 -32.15 -13.89
C ASP A 584 11.88 -31.00 -14.39
#